data_AF-A0A6C0F6P2-F1
#
_entry.id   AF-A0A6C0F6P2-F1
#
_cell.length_a   1.000
_cell.length_b   1.000
_cell.length_c   1.000
_cell.angle_alpha   90.00
_cell.angle_beta   90.00
_cell.angle_gamma   90.00
#
_symmetry.space_group_name_H-M   'P 1'
#
loop_
_entity.id
_entity.type
_entity.pdbx_description
1 polymer ?
#
loop_
_entity_poly.entity_id
_entity_poly.type
_entity_poly.pdbx_seq_one_letter_code
_entity_poly.pdbx_strand_id
1 'polypeptide(L)'
;MEKYAIEGNLDFYSELYKSLDESPKEDDCKDVCLITNSKLCDFYVTLGCNHKFNYIPLFNEIQNQKLKVNTLNTTHLQNNQVMCPYCRCSNNNVLPFHAELGLNKIYGINTLDVTYKQSLDVGGKGCFLSVCEYTMTNQNNETIPCNNKWVYKIKEDGKCYCYGHKLVVMTKILAEKKLKEKQEKIAAKLAEKAEAKAQKDAAKLAIKDAIKAQKLAIKAAIKAQKEAEKAAPSSSSAKKPNPKHMPTTLELCTEILKSGKNAGTQCPCKALLNGKCGRHSKSQISSTNSGDNIIISSNPPTAYT
;
A
#
# COMPACT_ATOMS: atom_id res chain seq x y z
N MET A 1 26.07 60.25 26.51
CA MET A 1 24.64 60.02 26.79
C MET A 1 24.33 58.59 26.40
N GLU A 2 24.13 57.73 27.38
CA GLU A 2 23.75 56.33 27.17
C GLU A 2 22.39 56.29 26.46
N LYS A 3 22.30 55.49 25.39
CA LYS A 3 21.11 55.40 24.52
C LYS A 3 20.07 54.40 25.05
N TYR A 4 20.25 53.87 26.25
CA TYR A 4 19.40 52.82 26.82
C TYR A 4 19.23 53.00 28.33
N ALA A 5 18.12 52.48 28.87
CA ALA A 5 17.84 52.50 30.30
C ALA A 5 18.53 51.33 30.99
N ILE A 6 19.25 51.60 32.08
CA ILE A 6 19.85 50.57 32.95
C ILE A 6 18.78 50.11 33.94
N GLU A 7 18.30 48.88 33.79
CA GLU A 7 17.35 48.25 34.71
C GLU A 7 18.09 47.36 35.73
N GLY A 8 17.73 47.46 37.01
CA GLY A 8 18.25 46.54 38.03
C GLY A 8 19.74 46.67 38.38
N ASN A 9 20.36 47.84 38.15
CA ASN A 9 21.78 48.13 38.44
C ASN A 9 22.77 47.20 37.70
N LEU A 10 22.34 46.62 36.57
CA LEU A 10 23.14 45.80 35.68
C LEU A 10 23.29 46.52 34.35
N ASP A 11 24.45 47.09 34.09
CA ASP A 11 24.79 47.62 32.78
C ASP A 11 25.29 46.48 31.88
N PHE A 12 24.36 45.92 31.08
CA PHE A 12 24.60 44.80 30.18
C PHE A 12 25.84 44.98 29.28
N TYR A 13 26.06 46.19 28.75
CA TYR A 13 27.19 46.42 27.86
C TYR A 13 28.50 46.46 28.64
N SER A 14 28.53 47.02 29.85
CA SER A 14 29.73 46.96 30.70
C SER A 14 30.13 45.52 31.02
N GLU A 15 29.17 44.64 31.31
CA GLU A 15 29.43 43.23 31.61
C GLU A 15 29.90 42.46 30.36
N LEU A 16 29.32 42.79 29.20
CA LEU A 16 29.74 42.25 27.91
C LEU A 16 31.19 42.65 27.58
N TYR A 17 31.57 43.93 27.78
CA TYR A 17 32.92 44.41 27.50
C TYR A 17 33.97 43.81 28.45
N LYS A 18 33.64 43.58 29.72
CA LYS A 18 34.53 42.85 30.66
C LYS A 18 34.92 41.47 30.14
N SER A 19 34.03 40.79 29.42
CA SER A 19 34.28 39.47 28.82
C SER A 19 35.09 39.54 27.51
N LEU A 20 35.18 40.73 26.88
CA LEU A 20 35.91 40.97 25.64
C LEU A 20 37.34 41.49 25.90
N ASP A 21 37.56 42.16 27.03
CA ASP A 21 38.85 42.74 27.43
C ASP A 21 39.80 41.70 28.07
N GLU A 22 39.35 40.47 28.31
CA GLU A 22 40.24 39.31 28.51
C GLU A 22 40.93 38.99 27.17
N SER A 23 41.96 39.78 26.87
CA SER A 23 42.76 39.72 25.65
C SER A 23 43.08 38.26 25.27
N PRO A 24 42.49 37.69 24.20
CA PRO A 24 43.01 36.46 23.66
C PRO A 24 44.41 36.77 23.16
N LYS A 25 45.39 35.99 23.63
CA LYS A 25 46.78 36.04 23.18
C LYS A 25 46.80 36.25 21.65
N GLU A 26 47.48 37.30 21.21
CA GLU A 26 47.64 37.63 19.81
C GLU A 26 48.36 36.49 19.08
N ASP A 27 47.62 35.49 18.56
CA ASP A 27 48.10 34.64 17.44
C ASP A 27 47.07 33.68 16.78
N ASP A 28 45.88 33.43 17.33
CA ASP A 28 45.13 32.19 16.98
C ASP A 28 43.91 32.26 16.02
N CYS A 29 43.61 33.39 15.35
CA CYS A 29 42.27 33.55 14.74
C CYS A 29 42.15 33.69 13.20
N LYS A 30 43.20 33.48 12.40
CA LYS A 30 43.11 33.67 10.92
C LYS A 30 42.79 32.40 10.11
N ASP A 31 42.91 31.23 10.73
CA ASP A 31 42.74 29.95 10.04
C ASP A 31 41.60 29.12 10.64
N VAL A 32 40.45 29.76 10.77
CA VAL A 32 39.19 29.11 11.14
C VAL A 32 38.19 29.13 9.98
N CYS A 33 37.44 28.03 9.84
CA CYS A 33 36.34 27.89 8.91
C CYS A 33 35.12 28.67 9.43
N LEU A 34 34.62 29.63 8.65
CA LEU A 34 33.49 30.49 9.05
C LEU A 34 32.11 29.81 9.06
N ILE A 35 32.03 28.53 8.68
CA ILE A 35 30.79 27.73 8.82
C ILE A 35 30.78 26.94 10.14
N THR A 36 31.90 26.30 10.47
CA THR A 36 31.97 25.35 11.61
C THR A 36 32.74 25.91 12.80
N ASN A 37 33.36 27.09 12.67
CA ASN A 37 34.29 27.69 13.63
C ASN A 37 35.44 26.74 14.04
N SER A 38 35.76 25.78 13.18
CA SER A 38 36.85 24.81 13.38
C SER A 38 38.10 25.25 12.62
N LYS A 39 39.27 24.74 12.99
CA LYS A 39 40.51 24.99 12.23
C LYS A 39 40.36 24.60 10.76
N LEU A 40 41.02 25.33 9.88
CA LEU A 40 41.08 25.00 8.46
C LEU A 40 41.83 23.68 8.25
N CYS A 41 41.26 22.79 7.44
CA CYS A 41 41.88 21.53 7.05
C CYS A 41 42.65 21.68 5.73
N ASP A 42 43.44 20.67 5.35
CA ASP A 42 44.24 20.67 4.11
C ASP A 42 43.43 21.00 2.85
N PHE A 43 42.18 20.51 2.79
CA PHE A 43 41.21 20.82 1.73
C PHE A 43 40.35 22.04 2.10
N TYR A 44 40.98 23.19 2.38
CA TYR A 44 40.23 24.44 2.52
C TYR A 44 40.06 25.14 1.18
N VAL A 45 39.00 25.94 1.07
CA VAL A 45 38.67 26.71 -0.13
C VAL A 45 38.54 28.18 0.24
N THR A 46 39.21 29.03 -0.52
CA THR A 46 39.05 30.49 -0.45
C THR A 46 38.17 30.94 -1.61
N LEU A 47 37.03 31.56 -1.31
CA LEU A 47 36.16 32.14 -2.33
C LEU A 47 36.70 33.49 -2.84
N GLY A 48 36.20 33.99 -3.96
CA GLY A 48 36.60 35.29 -4.53
C GLY A 48 36.27 36.49 -3.64
N CYS A 49 35.41 36.32 -2.64
CA CYS A 49 35.18 37.28 -1.57
C CYS A 49 36.14 37.15 -0.37
N ASN A 50 37.24 36.41 -0.51
CA ASN A 50 38.30 36.16 0.49
C ASN A 50 37.89 35.38 1.75
N HIS A 51 36.66 34.88 1.82
CA HIS A 51 36.25 34.01 2.92
C HIS A 51 36.78 32.58 2.72
N LYS A 52 37.34 32.01 3.79
CA LYS A 52 37.91 30.66 3.83
C LYS A 52 36.94 29.68 4.50
N PHE A 53 36.79 28.50 3.92
CA PHE A 53 35.94 27.44 4.46
C PHE A 53 36.58 26.08 4.26
N ASN A 54 36.26 25.14 5.14
CA ASN A 54 36.54 23.73 4.90
C ASN A 54 35.65 23.21 3.77
N TYR A 55 36.20 22.33 2.92
CA TYR A 55 35.52 21.86 1.72
C TYR A 55 34.18 21.19 2.02
N ILE A 56 34.12 20.25 2.97
CA ILE A 56 32.91 19.47 3.24
C ILE A 56 31.75 20.37 3.71
N PRO A 57 31.92 21.26 4.72
CA PRO A 57 30.88 22.21 5.10
C PRO A 57 30.44 23.11 3.94
N LEU A 58 31.38 23.64 3.15
CA LEU A 58 31.06 24.51 2.03
C LEU A 58 30.30 23.77 0.91
N PHE A 59 30.70 22.54 0.61
CA PHE A 59 30.05 21.67 -0.38
C PHE A 59 28.59 21.40 -0.01
N ASN A 60 28.33 21.03 1.25
CA ASN A 60 26.97 20.76 1.74
C ASN A 60 26.10 22.01 1.70
N GLU A 61 26.67 23.17 2.03
CA GLU A 61 25.95 24.44 1.98
C GLU A 61 25.60 24.85 0.55
N ILE A 62 26.54 24.74 -0.40
CA ILE A 62 26.26 24.99 -1.83
C ILE A 62 25.24 23.98 -2.36
N GLN A 63 25.29 22.73 -1.91
CA GLN A 63 24.29 21.72 -2.26
C GLN A 63 22.89 22.13 -1.80
N ASN A 64 22.76 22.64 -0.57
CA ASN A 64 21.50 23.17 -0.08
C ASN A 64 21.04 24.38 -0.89
N GLN A 65 21.94 25.31 -1.22
CA GLN A 65 21.61 26.51 -2.00
C GLN A 65 21.11 26.20 -3.42
N LYS A 66 21.65 25.15 -4.06
CA LYS A 66 21.33 24.82 -5.47
C LYS A 66 20.26 23.76 -5.65
N LEU A 67 20.24 22.74 -4.79
CA LEU A 67 19.38 21.57 -4.99
C LEU A 67 18.10 21.64 -4.16
N LYS A 68 18.12 22.30 -2.99
CA LYS A 68 16.93 22.44 -2.15
C LYS A 68 16.20 23.73 -2.49
N VAL A 69 14.93 23.60 -2.84
CA VAL A 69 14.04 24.74 -3.05
C VAL A 69 13.74 25.34 -1.67
N ASN A 70 14.29 26.53 -1.42
CA ASN A 70 13.94 27.33 -0.24
C ASN A 70 13.11 28.53 -0.71
N THR A 71 11.86 28.62 -0.26
CA THR A 71 10.95 29.71 -0.60
C THR A 71 11.43 31.09 -0.11
N LEU A 72 12.34 31.11 0.88
CA LEU A 72 12.94 32.33 1.41
C LEU A 72 14.18 32.79 0.63
N ASN A 73 14.76 31.93 -0.21
CA ASN A 73 15.90 32.30 -1.06
C ASN A 73 15.39 32.79 -2.41
N THR A 74 15.45 34.11 -2.63
CA THR A 74 15.04 34.76 -3.88
C THR A 74 16.12 34.72 -4.96
N THR A 75 17.37 34.42 -4.60
CA THR A 75 18.52 34.43 -5.49
C THR A 75 18.68 33.10 -6.22
N HIS A 76 18.44 33.11 -7.54
CA HIS A 76 18.73 31.97 -8.41
C HIS A 76 20.18 32.00 -8.89
N LEU A 77 20.99 31.04 -8.41
CA LEU A 77 22.37 30.86 -8.86
C LEU A 77 22.43 30.08 -10.17
N GLN A 78 23.29 30.52 -11.09
CA GLN A 78 23.60 29.75 -12.30
C GLN A 78 24.42 28.49 -11.96
N ASN A 79 24.47 27.53 -12.89
CA ASN A 79 25.23 26.28 -12.67
C ASN A 79 26.72 26.53 -12.40
N ASN A 80 27.30 27.57 -12.98
CA ASN A 80 28.70 27.99 -12.79
C ASN A 80 28.91 29.00 -11.66
N GLN A 81 27.90 29.27 -10.83
CA GLN A 81 27.99 30.25 -9.75
C GLN A 81 27.82 29.62 -8.38
N VAL A 82 28.58 30.06 -7.39
CA VAL A 82 28.42 29.67 -5.98
C VAL A 82 28.28 30.91 -5.11
N MET A 83 27.35 30.88 -4.15
CA MET A 83 27.15 31.99 -3.22
C MET A 83 27.92 31.74 -1.94
N CYS A 84 28.67 32.75 -1.49
CA CYS A 84 29.36 32.66 -0.21
C CYS A 84 28.34 32.52 0.94
N PRO A 85 28.47 31.51 1.82
CA PRO A 85 27.58 31.34 2.97
C PRO A 85 27.62 32.52 3.95
N TYR A 86 28.77 33.19 4.05
CA TYR A 86 29.00 34.26 5.00
C TYR A 86 28.50 35.62 4.47
N CYS A 87 29.07 36.09 3.36
CA CYS A 87 28.76 37.43 2.83
C CYS A 87 27.72 37.44 1.70
N ARG A 88 27.21 36.28 1.27
CA ARG A 88 26.24 36.13 0.17
C ARG A 88 26.68 36.69 -1.20
N CYS A 89 27.96 37.00 -1.38
CA CYS A 89 28.49 37.36 -2.71
C CYS A 89 28.50 36.12 -3.63
N SER A 90 28.03 36.30 -4.86
CA SER A 90 28.11 35.28 -5.92
C SER A 90 29.49 35.25 -6.54
N ASN A 91 30.07 34.06 -6.63
CA ASN A 91 31.36 33.79 -7.26
C ASN A 91 31.12 32.98 -8.53
N ASN A 92 31.74 33.35 -9.65
CA ASN A 92 31.53 32.72 -10.96
C ASN A 92 32.38 31.45 -11.19
N ASN A 93 32.56 30.63 -10.16
CA ASN A 93 33.31 29.38 -10.22
C ASN A 93 32.55 28.26 -9.47
N VAL A 94 32.83 27.01 -9.81
CA VAL A 94 32.42 25.84 -9.00
C VAL A 94 33.54 25.42 -8.06
N LEU A 95 33.23 24.60 -7.06
CA LEU A 95 34.25 24.02 -6.21
C LEU A 95 35.18 23.09 -7.01
N PRO A 96 36.48 23.03 -6.68
CA PRO A 96 37.38 22.01 -7.24
C PRO A 96 36.93 20.61 -6.82
N PHE A 97 37.11 19.61 -7.68
CA PHE A 97 36.84 18.22 -7.32
C PHE A 97 38.07 17.59 -6.63
N HIS A 98 37.88 17.07 -5.42
CA HIS A 98 38.90 16.30 -4.70
C HIS A 98 38.46 14.85 -4.54
N ALA A 99 39.12 13.94 -5.25
CA ALA A 99 38.81 12.51 -5.20
C ALA A 99 39.06 11.89 -3.81
N GLU A 100 40.04 12.42 -3.08
CA GLU A 100 40.47 11.94 -1.76
C GLU A 100 39.39 12.08 -0.68
N LEU A 101 38.47 13.03 -0.84
CA LEU A 101 37.36 13.25 0.10
C LEU A 101 36.23 12.22 -0.06
N GLY A 102 36.30 11.33 -1.05
CA GLY A 102 35.25 10.33 -1.31
C GLY A 102 33.89 10.94 -1.69
N LEU A 103 33.85 12.21 -2.10
CA LEU A 103 32.64 12.91 -2.48
C LEU A 103 32.27 12.65 -3.94
N ASN A 104 30.96 12.59 -4.22
CA ASN A 104 30.46 12.39 -5.58
C ASN A 104 30.65 13.65 -6.42
N LYS A 105 30.88 13.46 -7.73
CA LYS A 105 30.82 14.55 -8.71
C LYS A 105 29.37 14.97 -8.91
N ILE A 106 29.08 16.23 -8.62
CA ILE A 106 27.77 16.87 -8.79
C ILE A 106 27.91 18.06 -9.73
N TYR A 107 27.20 17.98 -10.85
CA TYR A 107 27.16 19.03 -11.86
C TYR A 107 26.68 20.36 -11.26
N GLY A 108 27.45 21.42 -11.49
CA GLY A 108 27.19 22.76 -10.99
C GLY A 108 27.59 23.00 -9.53
N ILE A 109 28.14 22.00 -8.83
CA ILE A 109 28.70 22.16 -7.47
C ILE A 109 30.21 21.99 -7.49
N ASN A 110 30.70 20.81 -7.90
CA ASN A 110 32.13 20.48 -7.93
C ASN A 110 32.63 20.03 -9.32
N THR A 111 31.76 20.06 -10.33
CA THR A 111 32.13 19.82 -11.73
C THR A 111 31.22 20.63 -12.65
N LEU A 112 31.78 21.10 -13.77
CA LEU A 112 31.02 21.69 -14.89
C LEU A 112 30.96 20.75 -16.10
N ASP A 113 31.43 19.51 -15.94
CA ASP A 113 31.39 18.51 -17.00
C ASP A 113 29.94 18.06 -17.25
N VAL A 114 29.44 18.41 -18.43
CA VAL A 114 28.08 18.14 -18.91
C VAL A 114 27.75 16.66 -19.01
N THR A 115 28.74 15.76 -19.04
CA THR A 115 28.51 14.31 -18.98
C THR A 115 27.90 13.90 -17.64
N TYR A 116 28.29 14.56 -16.54
CA TYR A 116 27.74 14.35 -15.20
C TYR A 116 26.39 15.03 -14.96
N LYS A 117 25.96 15.93 -15.87
CA LYS A 117 24.58 16.44 -15.87
C LYS A 117 23.58 15.31 -16.12
N GLN A 118 23.98 14.27 -16.85
CA GLN A 118 23.12 13.16 -17.28
C GLN A 118 22.91 12.09 -16.19
N SER A 119 23.77 12.04 -15.17
CA SER A 119 23.75 10.98 -14.14
C SER A 119 22.99 11.33 -12.86
N LEU A 120 22.55 12.58 -12.69
CA LEU A 120 21.82 13.07 -11.52
C LEU A 120 20.30 13.25 -11.74
N ASP A 121 19.78 12.84 -12.89
CA ASP A 121 18.33 12.72 -13.15
C ASP A 121 17.66 11.53 -12.41
N VAL A 122 18.13 11.22 -11.20
CA VAL A 122 17.40 10.38 -10.24
C VAL A 122 16.28 11.19 -9.55
N GLY A 123 16.18 12.49 -9.83
CA GLY A 123 15.16 13.37 -9.27
C GLY A 123 14.64 14.45 -10.24
N GLY A 124 13.94 14.06 -11.31
CA GLY A 124 12.78 14.85 -11.74
C GLY A 124 12.71 15.40 -13.15
N LYS A 125 13.74 15.35 -14.00
CA LYS A 125 13.60 15.79 -15.42
C LYS A 125 14.39 14.90 -16.39
N GLY A 126 14.16 13.59 -16.32
CA GLY A 126 14.77 12.56 -17.19
C GLY A 126 14.36 12.60 -18.67
N CYS A 127 14.36 13.78 -19.29
CA CYS A 127 14.32 13.91 -20.74
C CYS A 127 15.74 14.08 -21.30
N PHE A 128 16.06 13.33 -22.33
CA PHE A 128 17.28 13.48 -23.10
C PHE A 128 16.95 13.75 -24.57
N LEU A 129 17.94 14.23 -25.31
CA LEU A 129 17.79 14.50 -26.73
C LEU A 129 17.84 13.18 -27.51
N SER A 130 16.69 12.75 -28.03
CA SER A 130 16.55 11.57 -28.90
C SER A 130 15.20 11.62 -29.65
N VAL A 131 14.95 10.69 -30.56
CA VAL A 131 13.73 10.65 -31.37
C VAL A 131 12.61 9.94 -30.62
N CYS A 132 11.39 10.48 -30.67
CA CYS A 132 10.21 9.84 -30.10
C CYS A 132 9.74 8.69 -30.99
N GLU A 133 9.66 7.48 -30.43
CA GLU A 133 9.23 6.25 -31.13
C GLU A 133 7.70 6.09 -31.20
N TYR A 134 6.96 7.17 -30.97
CA TYR A 134 5.50 7.13 -31.06
C TYR A 134 5.05 7.39 -32.49
N THR A 135 4.14 6.55 -32.97
CA THR A 135 3.52 6.66 -34.29
C THR A 135 2.03 6.91 -34.17
N MET A 136 1.50 7.80 -34.99
CA MET A 136 0.08 8.16 -35.06
C MET A 136 -0.47 7.87 -36.45
N THR A 137 -1.75 7.51 -36.54
CA THR A 137 -2.46 7.37 -37.82
C THR A 137 -3.12 8.68 -38.20
N ASN A 138 -2.93 9.12 -39.45
CA ASN A 138 -3.62 10.27 -40.00
C ASN A 138 -4.96 9.87 -40.64
N GLN A 139 -5.72 10.85 -41.14
CA GLN A 139 -7.01 10.65 -41.82
C GLN A 139 -6.91 9.70 -43.03
N ASN A 140 -5.74 9.61 -43.66
CA ASN A 140 -5.47 8.72 -44.80
C ASN A 140 -5.00 7.31 -44.38
N ASN A 141 -5.11 6.94 -43.10
CA ASN A 141 -4.55 5.71 -42.51
C ASN A 141 -3.02 5.56 -42.64
N GLU A 142 -2.32 6.63 -43.00
CA GLU A 142 -0.86 6.66 -43.02
C GLU A 142 -0.28 6.82 -41.62
N THR A 143 0.83 6.13 -41.35
CA THR A 143 1.51 6.15 -40.06
C THR A 143 2.55 7.27 -40.04
N ILE A 144 2.35 8.27 -39.19
CA ILE A 144 3.21 9.45 -39.06
C ILE A 144 3.99 9.37 -37.73
N PRO A 145 5.34 9.50 -37.74
CA PRO A 145 6.14 9.53 -36.54
C PRO A 145 6.06 10.87 -35.80
N CYS A 146 6.33 10.86 -34.51
CA CYS A 146 6.41 12.08 -33.72
C CYS A 146 7.71 12.86 -33.98
N ASN A 147 7.59 14.18 -34.20
CA ASN A 147 8.74 15.06 -34.49
C ASN A 147 9.44 15.62 -33.23
N ASN A 148 9.01 15.26 -32.02
CA ASN A 148 9.61 15.77 -30.78
C ASN A 148 10.96 15.12 -30.47
N LYS A 149 11.95 15.95 -30.12
CA LYS A 149 13.33 15.54 -29.83
C LYS A 149 13.67 15.38 -28.35
N TRP A 150 12.79 15.82 -27.45
CA TRP A 150 12.98 15.68 -26.01
C TRP A 150 12.16 14.49 -25.51
N VAL A 151 12.84 13.42 -25.12
CA VAL A 151 12.21 12.12 -24.85
C VAL A 151 12.65 11.51 -23.54
N TYR A 152 11.80 10.64 -23.00
CA TYR A 152 11.98 9.88 -21.77
C TYR A 152 12.03 8.40 -22.14
N LYS A 153 12.91 7.64 -21.48
CA LYS A 153 12.95 6.18 -21.62
C LYS A 153 11.94 5.55 -20.67
N ILE A 154 11.03 4.73 -21.18
CA ILE A 154 10.08 3.93 -20.38
C ILE A 154 10.73 2.59 -20.04
N LYS A 155 10.63 2.15 -18.78
CA LYS A 155 11.29 0.90 -18.32
C LYS A 155 10.57 -0.34 -18.82
N GLU A 156 9.25 -0.30 -18.90
CA GLU A 156 8.40 -1.42 -19.29
C GLU A 156 8.60 -1.84 -20.76
N ASP A 157 8.67 -0.88 -21.68
CA ASP A 157 8.80 -1.16 -23.12
C ASP A 157 10.24 -0.96 -23.63
N GLY A 158 11.10 -0.29 -22.86
CA GLY A 158 12.46 0.06 -23.26
C GLY A 158 12.58 1.21 -24.28
N LYS A 159 11.44 1.75 -24.75
CA LYS A 159 11.34 2.74 -25.83
C LYS A 159 11.36 4.19 -25.34
N CYS A 160 11.66 5.11 -26.28
CA CYS A 160 11.77 6.54 -26.01
C CYS A 160 10.53 7.34 -26.45
N TYR A 161 9.95 8.13 -25.55
CA TYR A 161 8.74 8.91 -25.83
C TYR A 161 8.85 10.35 -25.36
N CYS A 162 8.30 11.31 -26.11
CA CYS A 162 8.17 12.68 -25.63
C CYS A 162 7.22 12.74 -24.42
N TYR A 163 7.22 13.87 -23.69
CA TYR A 163 6.40 14.00 -22.48
C TYR A 163 4.92 13.64 -22.70
N GLY A 164 4.30 14.16 -23.76
CA GLY A 164 2.90 13.87 -24.10
C GLY A 164 2.68 12.39 -24.42
N HIS A 165 3.53 11.80 -25.27
CA HIS A 165 3.39 10.39 -25.63
C HIS A 165 3.75 9.43 -24.50
N LYS A 166 4.64 9.83 -23.58
CA LYS A 166 4.89 9.09 -22.34
C LYS A 166 3.61 8.95 -21.53
N LEU A 167 2.83 10.03 -21.35
CA LEU A 167 1.57 9.96 -20.60
C LEU A 167 0.55 9.03 -21.29
N VAL A 168 0.45 9.08 -22.62
CA VAL A 168 -0.43 8.20 -23.38
C VAL A 168 -0.02 6.73 -23.23
N VAL A 169 1.25 6.42 -23.43
CA VAL A 169 1.77 5.04 -23.33
C VAL A 169 1.65 4.52 -21.89
N MET A 170 2.02 5.31 -20.89
CA MET A 170 1.87 4.93 -19.47
C MET A 170 0.41 4.63 -19.12
N THR A 171 -0.54 5.43 -19.63
CA THR A 171 -1.97 5.19 -19.41
C THR A 171 -2.41 3.85 -20.01
N LYS A 172 -1.95 3.51 -21.22
CA LYS A 172 -2.22 2.21 -21.87
C LYS A 172 -1.64 1.05 -21.07
N ILE A 173 -0.37 1.13 -20.66
CA ILE A 173 0.30 0.11 -19.83
C ILE A 173 -0.48 -0.13 -18.53
N LEU A 174 -0.90 0.94 -17.85
CA LEU A 174 -1.69 0.82 -16.61
C LEU A 174 -3.07 0.21 -16.86
N ALA A 175 -3.73 0.55 -17.97
CA ALA A 175 -5.02 -0.04 -18.34
C ALA A 175 -4.88 -1.54 -18.65
N GLU A 176 -3.84 -1.95 -19.36
CA GLU A 176 -3.54 -3.35 -19.67
C GLU A 176 -3.25 -4.17 -18.41
N LYS A 177 -2.44 -3.63 -17.48
CA LYS A 177 -2.21 -4.27 -16.17
C LYS A 177 -3.52 -4.49 -15.41
N LYS A 178 -4.37 -3.46 -15.32
CA LYS A 178 -5.69 -3.58 -14.67
C LYS A 178 -6.60 -4.58 -15.37
N LEU A 179 -6.52 -4.71 -16.70
CA LEU A 179 -7.31 -5.69 -17.45
C LEU A 179 -6.84 -7.12 -17.16
N LYS A 180 -5.53 -7.36 -17.15
CA LYS A 180 -4.94 -8.67 -16.80
C LYS A 180 -5.32 -9.09 -15.38
N GLU A 181 -5.19 -8.20 -14.41
CA GLU A 181 -5.62 -8.46 -13.02
C GLU A 181 -7.11 -8.82 -12.91
N LYS A 182 -7.98 -8.16 -13.70
CA LYS A 182 -9.42 -8.49 -13.74
C LYS A 182 -9.66 -9.86 -14.37
N GLN A 183 -8.97 -10.18 -15.47
CA GLN A 183 -9.09 -11.48 -16.14
C GLN A 183 -8.63 -12.62 -15.23
N GLU A 184 -7.52 -12.45 -14.51
CA GLU A 184 -7.02 -13.43 -13.55
C GLU A 184 -8.01 -13.67 -12.39
N LYS A 185 -8.60 -12.59 -11.84
CA LYS A 185 -9.65 -12.72 -10.80
C LYS A 185 -10.89 -13.45 -11.29
N ILE A 186 -11.29 -13.24 -12.54
CA ILE A 186 -12.42 -13.94 -13.15
C ILE A 186 -12.07 -15.42 -13.35
N ALA A 187 -10.87 -15.71 -13.87
CA ALA A 187 -10.40 -17.08 -14.08
C ALA A 187 -10.33 -17.87 -12.76
N ALA A 188 -9.81 -17.27 -11.68
CA ALA A 188 -9.75 -17.89 -10.36
C ALA A 188 -11.16 -18.23 -9.81
N LYS A 189 -12.12 -17.31 -9.94
CA LYS A 189 -13.51 -17.56 -9.51
C LYS A 189 -14.19 -18.66 -10.32
N LEU A 190 -13.90 -18.76 -11.62
CA LEU A 190 -14.44 -19.81 -12.47
C LEU A 190 -13.84 -21.18 -12.12
N ALA A 191 -12.54 -21.24 -11.81
CA ALA A 191 -11.86 -22.46 -11.37
C ALA A 191 -12.44 -22.97 -10.03
N GLU A 192 -12.57 -22.10 -9.02
CA GLU A 192 -13.15 -22.46 -7.72
C GLU A 192 -14.59 -22.99 -7.86
N LYS A 193 -15.40 -22.35 -8.70
CA LYS A 193 -16.77 -22.79 -8.96
C LYS A 193 -16.82 -24.13 -9.70
N ALA A 194 -15.87 -24.40 -10.59
CA ALA A 194 -15.76 -25.68 -11.31
C ALA A 194 -15.35 -26.81 -10.36
N GLU A 195 -14.38 -26.58 -9.48
CA GLU A 195 -13.96 -27.53 -8.45
C GLU A 195 -15.08 -27.87 -7.47
N ALA A 196 -15.79 -26.85 -6.97
CA ALA A 196 -16.95 -27.05 -6.10
C ALA A 196 -18.09 -27.83 -6.78
N LYS A 197 -18.27 -27.66 -8.10
CA LYS A 197 -19.24 -28.44 -8.88
C LYS A 197 -18.77 -29.89 -9.03
N ALA A 198 -17.50 -30.11 -9.37
CA ALA A 198 -16.93 -31.45 -9.50
C ALA A 198 -17.01 -32.26 -8.19
N GLN A 199 -16.73 -31.63 -7.05
CA GLN A 199 -16.87 -32.27 -5.73
C GLN A 199 -18.33 -32.65 -5.42
N LYS A 200 -19.30 -31.76 -5.74
CA LYS A 200 -20.73 -32.06 -5.57
C LYS A 200 -21.21 -33.20 -6.47
N ASP A 201 -20.74 -33.25 -7.70
CA ASP A 201 -21.10 -34.30 -8.66
C ASP A 201 -20.47 -35.65 -8.25
N ALA A 202 -19.23 -35.66 -7.77
CA ALA A 202 -18.57 -36.83 -7.21
C ALA A 202 -19.28 -37.35 -5.94
N ALA A 203 -19.68 -36.46 -5.02
CA ALA A 203 -20.42 -36.84 -3.82
C ALA A 203 -21.80 -37.45 -4.16
N LYS A 204 -22.51 -36.90 -5.16
CA LYS A 204 -23.77 -37.48 -5.65
C LYS A 204 -23.60 -38.87 -6.25
N LEU A 205 -22.50 -39.10 -6.97
CA LEU A 205 -22.20 -40.41 -7.55
C LEU A 205 -21.90 -41.44 -6.46
N ALA A 206 -21.06 -41.09 -5.48
CA ALA A 206 -20.73 -41.94 -4.34
C ALA A 206 -21.97 -42.35 -3.53
N ILE A 207 -22.91 -41.41 -3.29
CA ILE A 207 -24.18 -41.71 -2.62
C ILE A 207 -25.03 -42.68 -3.44
N LYS A 208 -25.14 -42.48 -4.76
CA LYS A 208 -25.90 -43.38 -5.64
C LYS A 208 -25.33 -44.80 -5.63
N ASP A 209 -24.01 -44.94 -5.64
CA ASP A 209 -23.34 -46.23 -5.64
C ASP A 209 -23.46 -46.94 -4.29
N ALA A 210 -23.36 -46.21 -3.18
CA ALA A 210 -23.62 -46.74 -1.83
C ALA A 210 -25.07 -47.25 -1.69
N ILE A 211 -26.07 -46.53 -2.19
CA ILE A 211 -27.47 -46.97 -2.17
C ILE A 211 -27.67 -48.24 -3.01
N LYS A 212 -27.03 -48.33 -4.18
CA LYS A 212 -27.08 -49.55 -5.02
C LYS A 212 -26.45 -50.74 -4.29
N ALA A 213 -25.29 -50.55 -3.66
CA ALA A 213 -24.61 -51.60 -2.90
C ALA A 213 -25.47 -52.10 -1.72
N GLN A 214 -26.08 -51.19 -0.95
CA GLN A 214 -26.99 -51.56 0.14
C GLN A 214 -28.20 -52.35 -0.37
N LYS A 215 -28.82 -51.93 -1.49
CA LYS A 215 -29.94 -52.68 -2.09
C LYS A 215 -29.54 -54.09 -2.51
N LEU A 216 -28.35 -54.26 -3.09
CA LEU A 216 -27.81 -55.57 -3.47
C LEU A 216 -27.55 -56.45 -2.23
N ALA A 217 -26.96 -55.87 -1.17
CA ALA A 217 -26.71 -56.58 0.08
C ALA A 217 -28.02 -57.03 0.77
N ILE A 218 -29.02 -56.15 0.83
CA ILE A 218 -30.35 -56.49 1.36
C ILE A 218 -30.98 -57.61 0.54
N LYS A 219 -30.91 -57.54 -0.80
CA LYS A 219 -31.45 -58.58 -1.69
C LYS A 219 -30.75 -59.94 -1.49
N ALA A 220 -29.43 -59.94 -1.27
CA ALA A 220 -28.66 -61.14 -0.98
C ALA A 220 -29.01 -61.73 0.40
N ALA A 221 -29.15 -60.90 1.43
CA ALA A 221 -29.55 -61.32 2.77
C ALA A 221 -30.96 -61.97 2.77
N ILE A 222 -31.93 -61.37 2.06
CA ILE A 222 -33.28 -61.94 1.92
C ILE A 222 -33.23 -63.31 1.21
N LYS A 223 -32.35 -63.47 0.20
CA LYS A 223 -32.19 -64.75 -0.51
C LYS A 223 -31.61 -65.83 0.42
N ALA A 224 -30.60 -65.49 1.22
CA ALA A 224 -29.99 -66.40 2.19
C ALA A 224 -30.97 -66.83 3.30
N GLN A 225 -31.81 -65.92 3.79
CA GLN A 225 -32.86 -66.26 4.77
C GLN A 225 -33.90 -67.24 4.20
N LYS A 226 -34.30 -67.08 2.93
CA LYS A 226 -35.22 -68.01 2.25
C LYS A 226 -34.62 -69.38 1.96
N GLU A 227 -33.30 -69.47 1.85
CA GLU A 227 -32.57 -70.74 1.65
C GLU A 227 -32.35 -71.47 2.99
N ALA A 228 -32.18 -70.74 4.10
CA ALA A 228 -32.11 -71.30 5.46
C ALA A 228 -33.46 -71.84 5.96
N GLU A 229 -34.59 -71.26 5.55
CA GLU A 229 -35.95 -71.75 5.88
C GLU A 229 -36.33 -73.08 5.20
N LYS A 230 -35.54 -73.59 4.24
CA LYS A 230 -35.80 -74.87 3.57
C LYS A 230 -35.20 -76.11 4.25
N ALA A 231 -34.60 -75.97 5.44
CA ALA A 231 -33.93 -77.06 6.15
C ALA A 231 -34.36 -77.21 7.63
N ALA A 232 -35.68 -77.24 7.94
CA ALA A 232 -36.22 -77.84 9.18
C ALA A 232 -37.76 -78.00 9.10
N PRO A 233 -38.36 -79.03 9.75
CA PRO A 233 -39.76 -79.43 9.54
C PRO A 233 -40.80 -78.73 10.44
N SER A 234 -42.06 -78.91 10.00
CA SER A 234 -43.35 -78.30 10.37
C SER A 234 -43.85 -78.37 11.82
N SER A 235 -44.67 -77.38 12.24
CA SER A 235 -46.00 -77.60 12.88
C SER A 235 -46.90 -76.34 13.03
N SER A 236 -48.11 -76.44 12.43
CA SER A 236 -49.48 -76.01 12.83
C SER A 236 -49.88 -74.55 13.22
N SER A 237 -50.68 -73.95 12.31
CA SER A 237 -52.08 -73.45 12.42
C SER A 237 -52.54 -72.22 13.24
N ALA A 238 -52.90 -71.18 12.46
CA ALA A 238 -54.18 -70.43 12.38
C ALA A 238 -54.69 -69.50 13.51
N LYS A 239 -54.76 -68.19 13.20
CA LYS A 239 -56.02 -67.46 12.88
C LYS A 239 -55.77 -66.01 12.43
N LYS A 240 -56.49 -65.59 11.38
CA LYS A 240 -56.71 -64.20 10.94
C LYS A 240 -57.68 -63.50 11.91
N PRO A 241 -57.60 -62.17 12.11
CA PRO A 241 -58.26 -61.23 11.18
C PRO A 241 -57.43 -59.98 10.84
N ASN A 242 -57.63 -59.48 9.62
CA ASN A 242 -57.36 -58.10 9.22
C ASN A 242 -58.67 -57.31 9.51
N PRO A 243 -58.68 -55.99 9.81
CA PRO A 243 -58.32 -55.01 8.79
C PRO A 243 -57.67 -53.70 9.28
N LYS A 244 -56.92 -53.05 8.37
CA LYS A 244 -56.73 -51.59 8.22
C LYS A 244 -56.00 -50.86 9.37
N HIS A 245 -54.84 -50.26 9.08
CA HIS A 245 -54.69 -48.84 8.72
C HIS A 245 -53.20 -48.44 8.85
N MET A 246 -52.65 -47.74 7.84
CA MET A 246 -51.47 -46.89 8.04
C MET A 246 -51.77 -45.86 9.14
N PRO A 247 -50.74 -45.45 9.88
CA PRO A 247 -50.49 -44.03 9.96
C PRO A 247 -49.01 -43.73 9.72
N THR A 248 -48.70 -43.16 8.55
CA THR A 248 -47.65 -42.14 8.47
C THR A 248 -48.17 -40.93 9.23
N THR A 249 -47.89 -40.85 10.52
CA THR A 249 -48.01 -39.60 11.28
C THR A 249 -46.93 -38.66 10.77
N LEU A 250 -47.30 -37.78 9.85
CA LEU A 250 -46.53 -36.58 9.55
C LEU A 250 -46.50 -35.73 10.82
N GLU A 251 -45.35 -35.68 11.50
CA GLU A 251 -45.17 -34.81 12.65
C GLU A 251 -45.36 -33.35 12.23
N LEU A 252 -46.48 -32.77 12.67
CA LEU A 252 -46.83 -31.37 12.48
C LEU A 252 -46.06 -30.51 13.47
N CYS A 253 -45.88 -29.24 13.12
CA CYS A 253 -45.22 -28.28 13.99
C CYS A 253 -45.98 -28.11 15.31
N THR A 254 -45.27 -28.17 16.43
CA THR A 254 -45.85 -28.07 17.79
C THR A 254 -46.17 -26.64 18.25
N GLU A 255 -45.88 -25.62 17.42
CA GLU A 255 -46.03 -24.21 17.80
C GLU A 255 -47.47 -23.70 17.54
N ILE A 256 -48.02 -22.94 18.49
CA ILE A 256 -49.35 -22.32 18.38
C ILE A 256 -49.22 -20.95 17.70
N LEU A 257 -50.09 -20.68 16.73
CA LEU A 257 -50.13 -19.40 16.00
C LEU A 257 -50.57 -18.27 16.94
N LYS A 258 -49.79 -17.18 17.00
CA LYS A 258 -50.05 -16.04 17.91
C LYS A 258 -50.88 -14.91 17.30
N SER A 259 -51.11 -14.91 15.98
CA SER A 259 -51.78 -13.82 15.27
C SER A 259 -52.53 -14.29 14.01
N GLY A 260 -53.49 -13.47 13.56
CA GLY A 260 -54.33 -13.75 12.38
C GLY A 260 -55.59 -14.55 12.70
N LYS A 261 -56.34 -14.92 11.64
CA LYS A 261 -57.64 -15.63 11.75
C LYS A 261 -57.56 -16.99 12.45
N ASN A 262 -56.37 -17.59 12.51
CA ASN A 262 -56.13 -18.90 13.11
C ASN A 262 -55.31 -18.82 14.42
N ALA A 263 -55.24 -17.64 15.06
CA ALA A 263 -54.57 -17.49 16.34
C ALA A 263 -55.15 -18.47 17.38
N GLY A 264 -54.28 -19.09 18.18
CA GLY A 264 -54.65 -20.12 19.16
C GLY A 264 -54.66 -21.55 18.61
N THR A 265 -54.49 -21.76 17.30
CA THR A 265 -54.42 -23.12 16.71
C THR A 265 -52.98 -23.58 16.46
N GLN A 266 -52.78 -24.90 16.43
CA GLN A 266 -51.49 -25.53 16.10
C GLN A 266 -51.10 -25.25 14.65
N CYS A 267 -49.82 -24.97 14.43
CA CYS A 267 -49.29 -24.70 13.09
C CYS A 267 -49.46 -25.91 12.15
N PRO A 268 -50.13 -25.76 10.99
CA PRO A 268 -50.39 -26.88 10.06
C PRO A 268 -49.16 -27.25 9.20
N CYS A 269 -48.00 -26.62 9.43
CA CYS A 269 -46.79 -26.89 8.66
C CYS A 269 -46.07 -28.14 9.18
N LYS A 270 -45.44 -28.90 8.27
CA LYS A 270 -44.61 -30.06 8.62
C LYS A 270 -43.42 -29.63 9.48
N ALA A 271 -43.13 -30.38 10.54
CA ALA A 271 -41.94 -30.16 11.36
C ALA A 271 -40.67 -30.48 10.55
N LEU A 272 -39.61 -29.69 10.74
CA LEU A 272 -38.32 -29.84 10.05
C LEU A 272 -37.20 -30.18 11.04
N LEU A 273 -37.15 -29.49 12.19
CA LEU A 273 -36.16 -29.74 13.24
C LEU A 273 -36.78 -29.42 14.61
N ASN A 274 -36.55 -30.29 15.61
CA ASN A 274 -37.06 -30.16 16.98
C ASN A 274 -38.59 -29.93 17.08
N GLY A 275 -39.37 -30.63 16.24
CA GLY A 275 -40.83 -30.49 16.23
C GLY A 275 -41.35 -29.15 15.69
N LYS A 276 -40.49 -28.29 15.10
CA LYS A 276 -40.87 -26.97 14.57
C LYS A 276 -40.67 -26.86 13.07
N CYS A 277 -41.53 -26.08 12.39
CA CYS A 277 -41.42 -25.82 10.95
C CYS A 277 -40.38 -24.72 10.66
N GLY A 278 -40.08 -24.48 9.38
CA GLY A 278 -39.08 -23.49 8.94
C GLY A 278 -39.40 -22.04 9.35
N ARG A 279 -40.67 -21.74 9.64
CA ARG A 279 -41.09 -20.42 10.18
C ARG A 279 -40.85 -20.30 11.68
N HIS A 280 -40.84 -21.41 12.41
CA HIS A 280 -40.75 -21.45 13.89
C HIS A 280 -39.41 -21.98 14.41
N SER A 281 -38.48 -22.37 13.53
CA SER A 281 -37.11 -22.79 13.88
C SER A 281 -36.10 -21.64 13.96
N LYS A 282 -36.46 -20.44 13.47
CA LYS A 282 -35.56 -19.26 13.41
C LYS A 282 -35.39 -18.50 14.74
N SER A 283 -35.94 -18.99 15.86
CA SER A 283 -35.92 -18.29 17.15
C SER A 283 -34.89 -18.82 18.16
N GLN A 284 -33.89 -19.58 17.73
CA GLN A 284 -32.79 -20.07 18.58
C GLN A 284 -31.42 -19.84 17.93
N ILE A 285 -31.13 -18.59 17.54
CA ILE A 285 -29.74 -18.11 17.36
C ILE A 285 -29.68 -16.66 17.87
N SER A 286 -29.61 -16.48 19.18
CA SER A 286 -29.01 -15.30 19.85
C SER A 286 -29.19 -15.40 21.36
N SER A 287 -28.17 -15.86 22.09
CA SER A 287 -27.77 -15.36 23.43
C SER A 287 -26.81 -16.35 24.11
N THR A 288 -25.51 -16.11 23.94
CA THR A 288 -24.53 -16.34 25.01
C THR A 288 -23.62 -15.12 25.02
N ASN A 289 -23.93 -14.17 25.92
CA ASN A 289 -23.01 -13.13 26.35
C ASN A 289 -22.74 -13.35 27.83
N SER A 290 -21.48 -13.57 28.15
CA SER A 290 -20.83 -13.36 29.46
C SER A 290 -19.50 -12.72 29.03
N GLY A 291 -19.23 -11.43 29.18
CA GLY A 291 -19.49 -10.56 30.30
C GLY A 291 -18.16 -10.36 31.00
N ASP A 292 -17.36 -9.39 30.55
CA ASP A 292 -16.36 -8.71 31.38
C ASP A 292 -16.09 -7.30 30.83
N ASN A 293 -16.20 -6.34 31.76
CA ASN A 293 -16.11 -4.90 31.59
C ASN A 293 -14.66 -4.41 31.45
N ILE A 294 -14.40 -3.48 30.54
CA ILE A 294 -13.38 -2.43 30.73
C ILE A 294 -13.96 -1.09 30.26
N ILE A 295 -14.02 -0.16 31.21
CA ILE A 295 -14.41 1.25 31.10
C ILE A 295 -13.18 2.03 30.61
N ILE A 296 -13.27 2.79 29.52
CA ILE A 296 -12.46 4.00 29.31
C ILE A 296 -13.33 5.11 28.71
N SER A 297 -13.28 6.23 29.43
CA SER A 297 -13.92 7.53 29.27
C SER A 297 -13.61 8.22 27.94
N SER A 298 -14.66 8.80 27.34
CA SER A 298 -14.63 9.77 26.24
C SER A 298 -14.60 11.20 26.79
N ASN A 299 -13.70 12.04 26.27
CA ASN A 299 -13.74 13.50 26.42
C ASN A 299 -13.96 14.21 25.05
N PRO A 300 -14.50 15.44 25.05
CA PRO A 300 -15.32 16.02 23.97
C PRO A 300 -14.55 16.97 23.03
N PRO A 301 -15.18 17.50 21.94
CA PRO A 301 -14.50 18.27 20.91
C PRO A 301 -14.36 19.74 21.28
N THR A 302 -13.16 20.30 21.04
CA THR A 302 -12.89 21.74 21.14
C THR A 302 -13.32 22.45 19.87
N ALA A 303 -14.23 23.42 20.03
CA ALA A 303 -14.45 24.51 19.08
C ALA A 303 -13.30 25.53 19.21
N TYR A 304 -12.82 26.06 18.09
CA TYR A 304 -12.04 27.29 18.08
C TYR A 304 -12.76 28.32 17.22
N THR A 305 -12.97 29.47 17.87
CA THR A 305 -13.21 30.80 17.30
C THR A 305 -12.00 31.33 16.58
#